data_AF-A0A2S6AJ17-F1
#
_entry.id   AF-A0A2S6AJ17-F1
#
_cell.length_a   1.000
_cell.length_b   1.000
_cell.length_c   1.000
_cell.angle_alpha   90.00
_cell.angle_beta   90.00
_cell.angle_gamma   90.00
#
_symmetry.space_group_name_H-M   'P 1'
#
loop_
_entity.id
_entity.type
_entity.pdbx_description
1 polymer ?
#
loop_
_entity_poly.entity_id
_entity_poly.type
_entity_poly.pdbx_seq_one_letter_code
_entity_poly.pdbx_strand_id
1 'polypeptide(L)'
;MAPPLSTVPTPVVATVAVAAAHRPPCADGPDDWDLDVGTPDSWRSAVRICASCPLLTECSQLAASLIARGDGPRAMIWAGVAYDSAGKIVENLDRHRTAPLDHKRPLRIIRTGARPVCVEPAPATPRRRIVLGRRLRPAATGGC
;
A
#
# COMPACT_ATOMS: atom_id res chain seq x y z
N MET A 1 -64.01 19.73 -44.61
CA MET A 1 -63.49 19.94 -43.24
C MET A 1 -62.47 18.83 -42.99
N ALA A 2 -61.18 19.11 -43.18
CA ALA A 2 -60.10 18.14 -43.05
C ALA A 2 -59.40 18.33 -41.68
N PRO A 3 -58.98 17.27 -40.99
CA PRO A 3 -58.25 17.42 -39.72
C PRO A 3 -56.77 17.76 -39.97
N PRO A 4 -56.12 18.58 -39.10
CA PRO A 4 -54.69 18.81 -39.19
C PRO A 4 -53.92 17.63 -38.57
N LEU A 5 -52.91 17.16 -39.31
CA LEU A 5 -51.93 16.18 -38.86
C LEU A 5 -51.07 16.80 -37.75
N SER A 6 -51.11 16.23 -36.55
CA SER A 6 -50.21 16.59 -35.46
C SER A 6 -48.82 16.01 -35.71
N THR A 7 -47.85 16.88 -35.98
CA THR A 7 -46.43 16.52 -35.96
C THR A 7 -45.97 16.39 -34.51
N VAL A 8 -45.67 15.16 -34.07
CA VAL A 8 -45.00 14.90 -32.79
C VAL A 8 -43.50 15.16 -32.99
N PRO A 9 -42.85 16.02 -32.20
CA PRO A 9 -41.41 16.13 -32.23
C PRO A 9 -40.79 14.90 -31.55
N THR A 10 -39.97 14.19 -32.31
CA THR A 10 -39.07 13.12 -31.86
C THR A 10 -38.17 13.67 -30.75
N PRO A 11 -38.03 13.00 -29.58
CA PRO A 11 -37.02 13.39 -28.63
C PRO A 11 -35.65 13.12 -29.26
N VAL A 12 -34.93 14.19 -29.56
CA VAL A 12 -33.50 14.12 -29.85
C VAL A 12 -32.86 13.65 -28.56
N VAL A 13 -32.57 12.35 -28.49
CA VAL A 13 -31.72 11.79 -27.44
C VAL A 13 -30.41 12.53 -27.56
N ALA A 14 -30.21 13.51 -26.67
CA ALA A 14 -28.95 14.19 -26.52
C ALA A 14 -27.94 13.10 -26.18
N THR A 15 -27.13 12.72 -27.17
CA THR A 15 -25.93 11.95 -26.97
C THR A 15 -25.10 12.77 -26.00
N VAL A 16 -25.16 12.41 -24.71
CA VAL A 16 -24.33 12.98 -23.68
C VAL A 16 -22.91 12.77 -24.20
N ALA A 17 -22.27 13.88 -24.54
CA ALA A 17 -20.90 13.90 -25.01
C ALA A 17 -20.09 13.07 -24.01
N VAL A 18 -19.55 11.95 -24.48
CA VAL A 18 -18.56 11.17 -23.75
C VAL A 18 -17.45 12.16 -23.42
N ALA A 19 -17.45 12.62 -22.17
CA ALA A 19 -16.53 13.64 -21.71
C ALA A 19 -15.13 13.13 -22.02
N ALA A 20 -14.39 13.94 -22.78
CA ALA A 20 -13.04 13.67 -23.22
C ALA A 20 -12.22 13.04 -22.08
N ALA A 21 -11.43 12.04 -22.44
CA ALA A 21 -10.50 11.27 -21.64
C ALA A 21 -9.50 12.13 -20.83
N HIS A 22 -9.99 12.84 -19.82
CA HIS A 22 -9.17 13.46 -18.80
C HIS A 22 -8.74 12.33 -17.88
N ARG A 23 -7.44 12.00 -17.93
CA ARG A 23 -6.81 11.12 -16.98
C ARG A 23 -7.25 11.55 -15.57
N PRO A 24 -7.87 10.67 -14.77
CA PRO A 24 -8.37 11.06 -13.47
C PRO A 24 -7.17 11.48 -12.61
N PRO A 25 -7.33 12.46 -11.70
CA PRO A 25 -6.23 12.97 -10.88
C PRO A 25 -5.58 11.88 -10.03
N CYS A 26 -6.32 10.79 -9.76
CA CYS A 26 -5.78 9.63 -9.06
C CYS A 26 -4.80 8.77 -9.87
N ALA A 27 -4.71 8.96 -11.19
CA ALA A 27 -3.81 8.20 -12.05
C ALA A 27 -2.42 8.85 -12.21
N ASP A 28 -2.22 10.11 -11.79
CA ASP A 28 -0.95 10.83 -11.94
C ASP A 28 0.08 10.51 -10.86
N GLY A 29 -0.36 10.15 -9.66
CA GLY A 29 0.50 9.80 -8.53
C GLY A 29 -0.16 8.70 -7.68
N PRO A 30 0.15 7.41 -7.87
CA PRO A 30 -0.49 6.32 -7.13
C PRO A 30 -0.18 6.36 -5.63
N ASP A 31 1.00 6.83 -5.25
CA ASP A 31 1.45 6.92 -3.85
C ASP A 31 0.60 7.90 -3.01
N ASP A 32 -0.01 8.92 -3.65
CA ASP A 32 -0.87 9.90 -2.95
C ASP A 32 -2.16 9.29 -2.39
N TRP A 33 -2.53 8.11 -2.90
CA TRP A 33 -3.74 7.37 -2.55
C TRP A 33 -3.43 6.18 -1.64
N ASP A 34 -2.16 5.90 -1.38
CA ASP A 34 -1.69 4.76 -0.60
C ASP A 34 -1.74 5.07 0.92
N LEU A 35 -2.38 4.18 1.70
CA LEU A 35 -2.44 4.30 3.16
C LEU A 35 -1.15 3.81 3.86
N ASP A 36 -0.28 3.09 3.16
CA ASP A 36 0.99 2.63 3.67
C ASP A 36 2.10 3.70 3.58
N VAL A 37 1.96 4.65 2.65
CA VAL A 37 2.99 5.69 2.38
C VAL A 37 2.53 7.10 2.78
N GLY A 38 1.22 7.37 2.71
CA GLY A 38 0.70 8.72 2.94
C GLY A 38 0.70 9.19 4.40
N THR A 39 0.32 10.44 4.59
CA THR A 39 0.14 11.12 5.89
C THR A 39 -1.32 11.51 6.06
N PRO A 40 -1.80 11.81 7.28
CA PRO A 40 -3.18 12.26 7.48
C PRO A 40 -3.60 13.43 6.58
N ASP A 41 -2.70 14.40 6.35
CA ASP A 41 -2.98 15.55 5.49
C ASP A 41 -3.04 15.20 4.01
N SER A 42 -2.16 14.31 3.54
CA SER A 42 -2.21 13.83 2.15
C SER A 42 -3.46 12.99 1.90
N TRP A 43 -3.84 12.12 2.84
CA TRP A 43 -5.05 11.32 2.77
C TRP A 43 -6.33 12.17 2.72
N ARG A 44 -6.44 13.20 3.57
CA ARG A 44 -7.58 14.14 3.52
C ARG A 44 -7.65 14.86 2.17
N SER A 45 -6.51 15.20 1.60
CA SER A 45 -6.43 15.85 0.30
C SER A 45 -6.84 14.89 -0.81
N ALA A 46 -6.35 13.65 -0.80
CA ALA A 46 -6.75 12.59 -1.71
C ALA A 46 -8.27 12.34 -1.66
N VAL A 47 -8.87 12.17 -0.48
CA VAL A 47 -10.32 12.01 -0.33
C VAL A 47 -11.10 13.18 -0.97
N ARG A 48 -10.68 14.42 -0.72
CA ARG A 48 -11.31 15.61 -1.33
C ARG A 48 -11.17 15.62 -2.85
N ILE A 49 -10.00 15.29 -3.37
CA ILE A 49 -9.74 15.21 -4.82
C ILE A 49 -10.64 14.11 -5.43
N CYS A 50 -10.73 12.94 -4.79
CA CYS A 50 -11.61 11.85 -5.23
C CYS A 50 -13.07 12.28 -5.29
N ALA A 51 -13.55 12.98 -4.25
CA ALA A 51 -14.92 13.46 -4.17
C ALA A 51 -15.26 14.49 -5.26
N SER A 52 -14.27 15.23 -5.75
CA SER A 52 -14.43 16.16 -6.87
C SER A 52 -14.29 15.51 -8.26
N CYS A 53 -13.93 14.23 -8.33
CA CYS A 53 -13.69 13.54 -9.59
C CYS A 53 -15.01 13.24 -10.31
N PRO A 54 -15.15 13.55 -11.62
CA PRO A 54 -16.36 13.23 -12.37
C PRO A 54 -16.65 11.72 -12.48
N LEU A 55 -15.64 10.87 -12.26
CA LEU A 55 -15.76 9.41 -12.30
C LEU A 55 -16.13 8.79 -10.95
N LEU A 56 -16.42 9.59 -9.91
CA LEU A 56 -16.70 9.11 -8.55
C LEU A 56 -17.77 8.00 -8.51
N THR A 57 -18.87 8.18 -9.25
CA THR A 57 -19.97 7.22 -9.31
C THR A 57 -19.53 5.89 -9.91
N GLU A 58 -18.78 5.92 -11.01
CA GLU A 58 -18.26 4.71 -11.66
C GLU A 58 -17.24 4.00 -10.78
N CYS A 59 -16.33 4.75 -10.15
CA CYS A 59 -15.35 4.20 -9.22
C CYS A 59 -16.02 3.53 -8.02
N SER A 60 -17.11 4.09 -7.48
CA SER A 60 -17.82 3.50 -6.34
C SER A 60 -18.55 2.20 -6.73
N GLN A 61 -19.18 2.15 -7.90
CA GLN A 61 -19.79 0.92 -8.43
C GLN A 61 -18.75 -0.16 -8.71
N LEU A 62 -17.60 0.22 -9.28
CA LEU A 62 -16.50 -0.69 -9.54
C LEU A 62 -15.96 -1.26 -8.22
N ALA A 63 -15.75 -0.43 -7.20
CA ALA A 63 -15.35 -0.88 -5.86
C ALA A 63 -16.35 -1.87 -5.27
N ALA A 64 -17.66 -1.58 -5.33
CA ALA A 64 -18.69 -2.49 -4.85
C ALA A 64 -18.64 -3.84 -5.58
N SER A 65 -18.45 -3.83 -6.89
CA SER A 65 -18.32 -5.06 -7.69
C SER A 65 -17.07 -5.88 -7.32
N LEU A 66 -15.96 -5.21 -7.02
CA LEU A 66 -14.71 -5.84 -6.60
C LEU A 66 -14.83 -6.46 -5.21
N ILE A 67 -15.42 -5.72 -4.26
CA ILE A 67 -15.70 -6.19 -2.90
C ILE A 67 -16.60 -7.44 -2.93
N ALA A 68 -17.64 -7.44 -3.77
CA ALA A 68 -18.53 -8.59 -3.93
C ALA A 68 -17.81 -9.86 -4.43
N ARG A 69 -16.72 -9.69 -5.20
CA ARG A 69 -15.89 -10.79 -5.71
C ARG A 69 -14.74 -11.19 -4.77
N GLY A 70 -14.47 -10.41 -3.72
CA GLY A 70 -13.36 -10.61 -2.80
C GLY A 70 -12.06 -9.86 -3.18
N ASP A 71 -12.07 -9.16 -4.30
CA ASP A 71 -10.93 -8.40 -4.85
C ASP A 71 -11.04 -6.89 -4.58
N GLY A 72 -11.66 -6.53 -3.45
CA GLY A 72 -11.85 -5.13 -3.06
C GLY A 72 -10.53 -4.35 -2.91
N PRO A 73 -10.56 -3.02 -3.02
CA PRO A 73 -9.39 -2.17 -2.81
C PRO A 73 -8.82 -2.37 -1.40
N ARG A 74 -7.48 -2.39 -1.29
CA ARG A 74 -6.74 -2.63 -0.05
C ARG A 74 -5.61 -1.61 0.09
N ALA A 75 -5.41 -1.14 1.31
CA ALA A 75 -4.37 -0.18 1.69
C ALA A 75 -4.38 1.11 0.83
N MET A 76 -5.56 1.54 0.38
CA MET A 76 -5.66 2.72 -0.48
C MET A 76 -6.97 3.47 -0.35
N ILE A 77 -6.99 4.69 -0.85
CA ILE A 77 -8.18 5.53 -1.00
C ILE A 77 -8.78 5.29 -2.38
N TRP A 78 -10.02 4.86 -2.42
CA TRP A 78 -10.76 4.58 -3.65
C TRP A 78 -12.17 5.17 -3.57
N ALA A 79 -12.59 5.90 -4.61
CA ALA A 79 -13.90 6.57 -4.66
C ALA A 79 -14.21 7.42 -3.40
N GLY A 80 -13.20 8.11 -2.87
CA GLY A 80 -13.32 8.95 -1.66
C GLY A 80 -13.38 8.17 -0.34
N VAL A 81 -13.23 6.85 -0.38
CA VAL A 81 -13.26 5.97 0.80
C VAL A 81 -11.88 5.38 1.03
N ALA A 82 -11.39 5.45 2.26
CA ALA A 82 -10.14 4.84 2.65
C ALA A 82 -10.35 3.37 3.06
N TYR A 83 -9.55 2.46 2.49
CA TYR A 83 -9.58 1.04 2.78
C TYR A 83 -8.25 0.59 3.40
N ASP A 84 -8.30 -0.10 4.53
CA ASP A 84 -7.12 -0.69 5.15
C ASP A 84 -6.57 -1.89 4.34
N SER A 85 -5.47 -2.48 4.79
CA SER A 85 -4.86 -3.64 4.14
C SER A 85 -5.76 -4.89 4.12
N ALA A 86 -6.76 -4.96 5.01
CA ALA A 86 -7.77 -6.01 5.02
C ALA A 86 -8.95 -5.73 4.07
N GLY A 87 -9.01 -4.54 3.45
CA GLY A 87 -10.12 -4.09 2.62
C GLY A 87 -11.32 -3.58 3.42
N LYS A 88 -11.12 -3.23 4.70
CA LYS A 88 -12.14 -2.61 5.55
C LYS A 88 -12.08 -1.09 5.44
N ILE A 89 -13.25 -0.46 5.53
CA ILE A 89 -13.35 0.99 5.53
C ILE A 89 -12.73 1.55 6.80
N VAL A 90 -11.85 2.54 6.63
CA VAL A 90 -11.23 3.28 7.73
C VAL A 90 -12.15 4.44 8.11
N GLU A 91 -12.91 4.29 9.20
CA GLU A 91 -13.86 5.33 9.65
C GLU A 91 -13.16 6.60 10.15
N ASN A 92 -11.98 6.46 10.74
CA ASN A 92 -11.21 7.58 11.26
C ASN A 92 -9.80 7.59 10.68
N LEU A 93 -9.64 8.34 9.59
CA LEU A 93 -8.40 8.45 8.83
C LEU A 93 -7.28 9.13 9.65
N ASP A 94 -7.64 10.04 10.54
CA ASP A 94 -6.69 10.77 11.40
C ASP A 94 -6.04 9.87 12.45
N ARG A 95 -6.77 8.85 12.89
CA ARG A 95 -6.30 7.85 13.86
C ARG A 95 -5.75 6.60 13.17
N HIS A 96 -5.84 6.52 11.84
CA HIS A 96 -5.24 5.44 11.07
C HIS A 96 -3.73 5.54 11.22
N ARG A 97 -3.20 4.73 12.14
CA ARG A 97 -1.77 4.56 12.28
C ARG A 97 -1.39 3.47 11.30
N THR A 98 -0.75 3.87 10.20
CA THR A 98 0.13 2.96 9.48
C THR A 98 1.17 2.54 10.50
N ALA A 99 0.98 1.38 11.13
CA ALA A 99 2.05 0.81 11.93
C ALA A 99 3.20 0.72 10.94
N PRO A 100 4.35 1.39 11.16
CA PRO A 100 5.50 1.13 10.33
C PRO A 100 5.65 -0.37 10.36
N LEU A 101 5.61 -1.03 9.19
CA LEU A 101 6.05 -2.42 9.11
C LEU A 101 7.36 -2.41 9.87
N ASP A 102 7.37 -3.08 11.02
CA ASP A 102 8.45 -2.94 11.97
C ASP A 102 9.68 -3.56 11.30
N HIS A 103 10.42 -2.75 10.54
CA HIS A 103 11.67 -3.14 9.91
C HIS A 103 12.73 -3.42 10.99
N LYS A 104 12.43 -3.12 12.27
CA LYS A 104 13.19 -3.54 13.44
C LYS A 104 12.64 -4.80 14.11
N ARG A 105 11.67 -5.53 13.55
CA ARG A 105 11.42 -6.90 14.01
C ARG A 105 12.73 -7.67 13.82
N PRO A 106 13.41 -8.08 14.90
CA PRO A 106 14.64 -8.83 14.75
C PRO A 106 14.30 -10.12 14.00
N LEU A 107 14.96 -10.35 12.86
CA LEU A 107 14.88 -11.60 12.10
C LEU A 107 15.09 -12.75 13.09
N ARG A 108 14.02 -13.49 13.39
CA ARG A 108 14.13 -14.70 14.18
C ARG A 108 14.70 -15.76 13.26
N ILE A 109 15.97 -16.10 13.45
CA ILE A 109 16.57 -17.26 12.80
C ILE A 109 15.85 -18.49 13.34
N ILE A 110 14.88 -19.01 12.58
CA ILE A 110 14.24 -20.29 12.89
C ILE A 110 15.24 -21.37 12.49
N ARG A 111 15.93 -21.96 13.48
CA ARG A 111 16.75 -23.15 13.27
C ARG A 111 15.81 -24.35 13.12
N THR A 112 15.49 -24.72 11.89
CA THR A 112 14.71 -25.93 11.56
C THR A 112 15.54 -27.22 11.61
N GLY A 113 16.86 -27.11 11.78
CA GLY A 113 17.75 -28.26 11.95
C GLY A 113 17.80 -28.75 13.40
N ALA A 114 18.20 -30.02 13.59
CA ALA A 114 18.43 -30.61 14.91
C ALA A 114 19.40 -29.73 15.74
N ARG A 115 19.10 -29.56 17.04
CA ARG A 115 19.96 -28.84 17.98
C ARG A 115 21.36 -29.48 17.93
N PRO A 116 22.44 -28.73 17.61
CA PRO A 116 23.78 -29.28 17.68
C PRO A 116 24.04 -29.74 19.12
N VAL A 117 24.25 -31.04 19.28
CA VAL A 117 24.65 -31.64 20.54
C VAL A 117 26.07 -31.17 20.81
N CYS A 118 26.33 -30.62 21.99
CA CYS A 118 27.69 -30.32 22.42
C CYS A 118 28.46 -31.64 22.54
N VAL A 119 29.15 -32.02 21.47
CA VAL A 119 30.11 -33.11 21.51
C VAL A 119 31.48 -32.45 21.67
N GLU A 120 32.03 -32.66 22.86
CA GLU A 120 33.36 -32.25 23.31
C GLU A 120 33.60 -30.75 23.62
N PRO A 121 34.20 -30.41 24.77
CA PRO A 121 34.65 -29.06 25.04
C PRO A 121 35.76 -28.68 24.05
N ALA A 122 35.51 -27.66 23.23
CA ALA A 122 36.52 -27.09 22.36
C ALA A 122 37.76 -26.66 23.16
N PRO A 123 38.99 -26.87 22.64
CA PRO A 123 40.21 -26.46 23.32
C PRO A 123 40.20 -24.96 23.58
N ALA A 124 40.79 -24.56 24.72
CA ALA A 124 40.80 -23.18 25.20
C ALA A 124 41.35 -22.24 24.13
N THR A 125 40.45 -21.48 23.50
CA THR A 125 40.82 -20.52 22.46
C THR A 125 41.52 -19.34 23.13
N PRO A 126 42.68 -18.88 22.64
CA PRO A 126 43.38 -17.75 23.23
C PRO A 126 42.48 -16.50 23.12
N ARG A 127 42.18 -15.91 24.28
CA ARG A 127 41.35 -14.70 24.41
C ARG A 127 42.06 -13.52 23.76
N ARG A 128 41.81 -13.28 22.47
CA ARG A 128 42.24 -12.05 21.78
C ARG A 128 41.34 -10.90 22.23
N ARG A 129 41.78 -10.15 23.25
CA ARG A 129 41.11 -8.94 23.72
C ARG A 129 41.25 -7.86 22.65
N ILE A 130 40.19 -7.60 21.89
CA ILE A 130 40.14 -6.47 20.96
C ILE A 130 39.86 -5.22 21.79
N VAL A 131 40.88 -4.39 22.00
CA VAL A 131 40.72 -3.06 22.60
C VAL A 131 40.83 -2.03 21.47
N LEU A 132 39.73 -1.31 21.22
CA LEU A 132 39.67 -0.04 20.47
C LEU A 132 40.41 -0.04 19.12
N GLY A 133 40.01 -0.92 18.19
CA GLY A 133 40.18 -0.68 16.75
C GLY A 133 41.57 -0.89 16.14
N ARG A 134 42.55 -1.48 16.84
CA ARG A 134 43.84 -1.84 16.23
C ARG A 134 44.07 -3.36 16.23
N ARG A 135 44.26 -3.94 15.04
CA ARG A 135 44.72 -5.34 14.90
C ARG A 135 46.19 -5.44 15.34
N LEU A 136 46.49 -6.33 16.28
CA LEU A 136 47.87 -6.73 16.55
C LEU A 136 48.32 -7.73 15.46
N ARG A 137 49.54 -7.51 14.91
CA ARG A 137 50.16 -8.39 13.92
C ARG A 137 50.47 -9.77 14.53
N PRO A 138 50.43 -10.85 13.72
CA PRO A 138 50.81 -12.17 14.20
C PRO A 138 52.29 -12.17 14.61
N ALA A 139 52.61 -12.70 15.79
CA ALA A 139 53.98 -13.05 16.12
C ALA A 139 54.38 -14.24 15.26
N ALA A 140 55.45 -14.09 14.47
CA ALA A 140 56.04 -15.17 13.72
C ALA A 140 56.50 -16.26 14.71
N THR A 141 56.01 -17.48 14.53
CA THR A 141 56.55 -18.65 15.21
C THR A 141 57.91 -18.94 14.59
N GLY A 142 58.98 -18.43 15.20
CA GLY A 142 60.35 -18.90 14.96
C GLY A 142 60.49 -20.29 15.57
N GLY A 143 60.93 -21.24 14.74
CA GLY A 143 61.09 -22.64 15.13
C GLY A 143 62.29 -22.89 16.03
N CYS A 144 62.22 -24.03 16.71
CA CYS A 144 63.23 -25.07 16.87
C CYS A 144 62.46 -26.38 17.06
#